data_AF-A0A938J1X2-F1
#
_entry.id   AF-A0A938J1X2-F1
#
_cell.length_a   1.000
_cell.length_b   1.000
_cell.length_c   1.000
_cell.angle_alpha   90.00
_cell.angle_beta   90.00
_cell.angle_gamma   90.00
#
_symmetry.space_group_name_H-M   'P 1'
#
loop_
_entity.id
_entity.type
_entity.pdbx_description
1 polymer ?
#
loop_
_entity_poly.entity_id
_entity_poly.type
_entity_poly.pdbx_seq_one_letter_code
_entity_poly.pdbx_strand_id
1 'polypeptide(L)'
;MMDSRYDELKEAMLVAVGRFVAEIHFHDDSTGTHVESIGVVAGVIGRVMAARGLIDDWTAEWVERVAPLHGVGKLDVPSAVLNKRFSLDAEHWEVIRQHPTIGRQRITGVLSRMVDAGRLDPHCLESLRQSVDELDELAARTGR
;
A
#
# COMPACT_ATOMS: atom_id res chain seq x y z
N MET A 1 1.34 -19.08 22.83
CA MET A 1 0.66 -19.80 21.73
C MET A 1 -0.22 -18.76 21.07
N MET A 2 0.26 -18.11 20.01
CA MET A 2 -0.57 -17.14 19.28
C MET A 2 -1.80 -17.87 18.73
N ASP A 3 -2.94 -17.19 18.80
CA ASP A 3 -4.27 -17.75 18.56
C ASP A 3 -4.43 -18.19 17.10
N SER A 4 -4.87 -19.44 16.86
CA SER A 4 -5.06 -20.01 15.50
C SER A 4 -5.85 -19.07 14.58
N ARG A 5 -6.79 -18.32 15.16
CA ARG A 5 -7.61 -17.34 14.45
C ARG A 5 -6.84 -16.10 13.98
N TYR A 6 -5.83 -15.66 14.73
CA TYR A 6 -4.99 -14.54 14.32
C TYR A 6 -4.11 -14.93 13.14
N ASP A 7 -3.54 -16.14 13.17
CA ASP A 7 -2.72 -16.65 12.08
C ASP A 7 -3.57 -16.86 10.80
N GLU A 8 -4.78 -17.40 10.92
CA GLU A 8 -5.72 -17.49 9.79
C GLU A 8 -6.07 -16.12 9.19
N LEU A 9 -6.30 -15.11 10.03
CA LEU A 9 -6.57 -13.75 9.57
C LEU A 9 -5.34 -13.14 8.88
N LYS A 10 -4.15 -13.33 9.46
CA LYS A 10 -2.88 -12.88 8.91
C LYS A 10 -2.67 -13.49 7.52
N GLU A 11 -2.83 -14.80 7.38
CA GLU A 11 -2.70 -15.50 6.10
C GLU A 11 -3.73 -15.03 5.07
N ALA A 12 -5.00 -14.87 5.46
CA ALA A 12 -6.03 -14.35 4.57
C ALA A 12 -5.69 -12.93 4.07
N MET A 13 -5.14 -12.08 4.95
CA MET A 13 -4.70 -10.73 4.57
C MET A 13 -3.51 -10.78 3.61
N LEU A 14 -2.53 -11.66 3.84
CA LEU A 14 -1.37 -11.81 2.95
C LEU A 14 -1.77 -12.32 1.58
N VAL A 15 -2.73 -13.25 1.50
CA VAL A 15 -3.30 -13.70 0.22
C VAL A 15 -3.99 -12.55 -0.50
N ALA A 16 -4.73 -11.71 0.20
CA ALA A 16 -5.40 -10.54 -0.40
C ALA A 16 -4.38 -9.50 -0.92
N VAL A 17 -3.34 -9.22 -0.13
CA VAL A 17 -2.22 -8.36 -0.54
C VAL A 17 -1.56 -8.90 -1.80
N GLY A 18 -1.19 -10.18 -1.81
CA GLY A 18 -0.56 -10.83 -2.96
C GLY A 18 -1.42 -10.78 -4.23
N ARG A 19 -2.75 -10.87 -4.11
CA ARG A 19 -3.68 -10.71 -5.24
C ARG A 19 -3.65 -9.29 -5.80
N PHE A 20 -3.71 -8.26 -4.95
CA PHE A 20 -3.61 -6.87 -5.42
C PHE A 20 -2.27 -6.60 -6.09
N VAL A 21 -1.17 -7.14 -5.55
CA VAL A 21 0.16 -7.00 -6.16
C VAL A 21 0.20 -7.63 -7.54
N ALA A 22 -0.35 -8.85 -7.70
CA ALA A 22 -0.45 -9.50 -8.99
C ALA A 22 -1.33 -8.73 -10.00
N GLU A 23 -2.43 -8.13 -9.53
CA GLU A 23 -3.29 -7.28 -10.36
C GLU A 23 -2.57 -6.01 -10.81
N ILE A 24 -1.83 -5.34 -9.91
CA ILE A 24 -1.04 -4.15 -10.23
C ILE A 24 -0.03 -4.49 -11.33
N HIS A 25 0.67 -5.62 -11.18
CA HIS A 25 1.63 -6.10 -12.18
C HIS A 25 1.02 -6.43 -13.53
N PHE A 26 -0.17 -7.00 -13.55
CA PHE A 26 -0.85 -7.30 -14.81
C PHE A 26 -1.31 -6.03 -15.53
N HIS A 27 -1.66 -5.00 -14.76
CA HIS A 27 -2.21 -3.76 -15.27
C HIS A 27 -1.15 -2.74 -15.71
N ASP A 28 -0.05 -2.66 -14.95
CA ASP A 28 1.12 -1.82 -15.22
C ASP A 28 2.24 -2.69 -15.79
N ASP A 29 2.63 -2.46 -17.06
CA ASP A 29 3.72 -3.17 -17.75
C ASP A 29 5.11 -2.94 -17.08
N SER A 30 5.16 -2.25 -15.94
CA SER A 30 6.27 -2.32 -15.00
C SER A 30 6.70 -3.79 -14.79
N THR A 31 7.97 -4.08 -15.08
CA THR A 31 8.49 -5.45 -15.00
C THR A 31 8.16 -6.08 -13.64
N GLY A 32 7.69 -7.33 -13.62
CA GLY A 32 7.30 -8.06 -12.40
C GLY A 32 8.35 -8.03 -11.28
N THR A 33 9.63 -7.90 -11.66
CA THR A 33 10.76 -7.73 -10.74
C THR A 33 10.68 -6.45 -9.89
N HIS A 34 9.95 -5.41 -10.30
CA HIS A 34 9.93 -4.09 -9.68
C HIS A 34 9.17 -4.04 -8.33
N VAL A 35 7.99 -4.65 -8.24
CA VAL A 35 7.16 -4.53 -7.01
C VAL A 35 7.61 -5.53 -5.94
N GLU A 36 8.04 -6.74 -6.31
CA GLU A 36 8.68 -7.68 -5.37
C GLU A 36 9.98 -7.09 -4.79
N SER A 37 10.75 -6.34 -5.60
CA SER A 37 11.94 -5.63 -5.12
C SER A 37 11.61 -4.55 -4.09
N ILE A 38 10.45 -3.87 -4.21
CA ILE A 38 10.04 -2.82 -3.27
C ILE A 38 9.77 -3.41 -1.88
N GLY A 39 9.08 -4.55 -1.79
CA GLY A 39 8.87 -5.24 -0.53
C GLY A 39 10.19 -5.58 0.16
N VAL A 40 11.12 -6.20 -0.58
CA VAL A 40 12.44 -6.59 -0.06
C VAL A 40 13.25 -5.38 0.43
N VAL A 41 13.32 -4.30 -0.37
CA VAL A 41 14.04 -3.07 0.01
C VAL A 41 13.41 -2.43 1.24
N ALA A 42 12.08 -2.33 1.28
CA ALA A 42 11.35 -1.79 2.43
C ALA A 42 11.59 -2.63 3.69
N GLY A 43 11.63 -3.96 3.57
CA GLY A 43 11.94 -4.88 4.66
C GLY A 43 13.37 -4.73 5.19
N VAL A 44 14.36 -4.54 4.30
CA VAL A 44 15.74 -4.25 4.73
C VAL A 44 15.81 -2.93 5.51
N ILE A 45 15.17 -1.88 5.01
CA ILE A 45 15.11 -0.59 5.70
C ILE A 45 14.40 -0.73 7.05
N GLY A 46 13.26 -1.41 7.09
CA GLY A 46 12.48 -1.67 8.30
C GLY A 46 13.29 -2.41 9.37
N ARG A 47 13.95 -3.51 9.01
CA ARG A 47 14.84 -4.25 9.94
C ARG A 47 15.97 -3.39 10.49
N VAL A 48 16.55 -2.55 9.63
CA VAL A 48 17.63 -1.63 10.02
C VAL A 48 17.12 -0.53 10.97
N MET A 49 15.88 -0.07 10.80
CA MET A 49 15.23 0.87 11.72
C MET A 49 14.87 0.20 13.06
N ALA A 50 14.36 -1.04 13.02
CA ALA A 50 14.06 -1.82 14.20
C ALA A 50 15.30 -2.11 15.06
N ALA A 51 16.42 -2.48 14.41
CA ALA A 51 17.70 -2.67 15.09
C ALA A 51 18.23 -1.39 15.78
N ARG A 52 17.75 -0.22 15.37
CA ARG A 52 18.06 1.08 15.99
C ARG A 52 17.03 1.53 17.02
N GLY A 53 15.99 0.73 17.28
CA GLY A 53 14.90 1.07 18.19
C GLY A 53 13.98 2.17 17.68
N LEU A 54 13.95 2.43 16.36
CA LEU A 54 13.10 3.46 15.76
C LEU A 54 11.67 2.97 15.49
N ILE A 55 11.52 1.68 15.24
CA ILE A 55 10.24 0.98 15.06
C ILE A 55 10.33 -0.39 15.74
N ASP A 56 9.18 -1.04 15.99
CA ASP A 56 9.17 -2.41 16.49
C ASP A 56 9.32 -3.46 15.37
N ASP A 57 9.64 -4.70 15.77
CA ASP A 57 9.82 -5.82 14.84
C ASP A 57 8.53 -6.15 14.06
N TRP A 58 7.37 -5.93 14.67
CA TRP A 58 6.07 -6.14 14.03
C TRP A 58 5.90 -5.18 12.85
N THR A 59 6.21 -3.90 13.04
CA THR A 59 6.14 -2.85 12.01
C THR A 59 7.14 -3.15 10.91
N ALA A 60 8.36 -3.56 11.26
CA ALA A 60 9.37 -3.96 10.28
C ALA A 60 8.91 -5.14 9.42
N GLU A 61 8.28 -6.17 10.01
CA GLU A 61 7.71 -7.31 9.29
C GLU A 61 6.59 -6.86 8.33
N TRP A 62 5.68 -6.00 8.80
CA TRP A 62 4.54 -5.57 8.00
C TRP A 62 4.91 -4.61 6.88
N VAL A 63 5.90 -3.74 7.07
CA VAL A 63 6.42 -2.86 6.01
C VAL A 63 6.86 -3.66 4.80
N GLU A 64 7.59 -4.76 4.99
CA GLU A 64 8.00 -5.66 3.89
C GLU A 64 6.80 -6.23 3.13
N ARG A 65 5.79 -6.68 3.89
CA ARG A 65 4.62 -7.38 3.36
C ARG A 65 3.65 -6.46 2.63
N VAL A 66 3.49 -5.21 3.08
CA VAL A 66 2.47 -4.29 2.54
C VAL A 66 3.04 -3.20 1.63
N ALA A 67 4.34 -2.90 1.66
CA ALA A 67 4.97 -1.94 0.74
C ALA A 67 4.67 -2.20 -0.76
N PRO A 68 4.54 -3.46 -1.23
CA PRO A 68 4.06 -3.74 -2.58
C PRO A 68 2.72 -3.08 -2.95
N LEU A 69 1.84 -2.79 -1.98
CA LEU A 69 0.56 -2.10 -2.21
C LEU A 69 0.68 -0.61 -2.53
N HIS A 70 1.87 0.01 -2.46
CA HIS A 70 2.03 1.44 -2.74
C HIS A 70 1.43 1.85 -4.11
N GLY A 71 1.47 0.93 -5.09
CA GLY A 71 0.95 1.13 -6.44
C GLY A 71 -0.52 0.78 -6.64
N VAL A 72 -1.28 0.40 -5.60
CA VAL A 72 -2.64 -0.16 -5.76
C VAL A 72 -3.62 0.78 -6.46
N GLY A 73 -3.44 2.09 -6.35
CA GLY A 73 -4.28 3.05 -7.08
C GLY A 73 -3.99 3.11 -8.59
N LYS A 74 -2.90 2.53 -9.08
CA LYS A 74 -2.66 2.40 -10.52
C LYS A 74 -3.71 1.53 -11.20
N LEU A 75 -4.40 0.66 -10.46
CA LEU A 75 -5.50 -0.16 -10.97
C LEU A 75 -6.66 0.66 -11.56
N ASP A 76 -6.82 1.93 -11.17
CA ASP A 76 -7.82 2.83 -11.78
C ASP A 76 -7.23 3.79 -12.82
N VAL A 77 -5.91 3.82 -12.99
CA VAL A 77 -5.30 4.61 -14.06
C VAL A 77 -5.46 3.82 -15.37
N PRO A 78 -5.99 4.39 -16.45
CA PRO A 78 -6.19 3.65 -17.69
C PRO A 78 -4.88 3.03 -18.21
N SER A 79 -4.88 1.75 -18.60
CA SER A 79 -3.66 1.07 -19.07
C SER A 79 -3.07 1.74 -20.31
N ALA A 80 -3.90 2.38 -21.16
CA ALA A 80 -3.43 3.16 -22.31
C ALA A 80 -2.58 4.39 -21.91
N VAL A 81 -2.78 4.90 -20.69
CA VAL A 81 -2.00 5.99 -20.09
C VAL A 81 -0.75 5.43 -19.42
N LEU A 82 -0.86 4.34 -18.65
CA LEU A 82 0.27 3.70 -17.96
C LEU A 82 1.32 3.13 -18.92
N ASN A 83 0.88 2.39 -19.93
CA ASN A 83 1.74 1.57 -20.80
C ASN A 83 2.07 2.27 -22.13
N LYS A 84 2.02 3.60 -22.14
CA LYS A 84 2.29 4.40 -23.33
C LYS A 84 3.76 4.22 -23.74
N ARG A 85 4.00 3.79 -24.99
CA ARG A 85 5.35 3.50 -25.52
C ARG A 85 6.20 4.75 -25.81
N PHE A 86 5.61 5.93 -25.72
CA PHE A 86 6.27 7.22 -25.95
C PHE A 86 6.12 8.10 -24.69
N SER A 87 6.93 9.16 -24.60
CA SER A 87 6.92 10.07 -23.46
C SER A 87 5.52 10.55 -23.09
N LEU A 88 5.21 10.46 -21.80
CA LEU A 88 3.99 11.00 -21.22
C LEU A 88 4.02 12.53 -21.31
N ASP A 89 2.94 13.13 -21.83
CA ASP A 89 2.75 14.56 -21.74
C ASP A 89 2.25 14.96 -20.33
N ALA A 90 2.11 16.27 -20.10
CA ALA A 90 1.73 16.81 -18.79
C ALA A 90 0.35 16.30 -18.31
N GLU A 91 -0.60 16.07 -19.23
CA GLU A 91 -1.95 15.62 -18.91
C GLU A 91 -1.94 14.14 -18.47
N HIS A 92 -1.19 13.30 -19.19
CA HIS A 92 -1.02 11.89 -18.79
C HIS A 92 -0.33 11.77 -17.44
N TRP A 93 0.67 12.62 -17.17
CA TRP A 93 1.32 12.68 -15.88
C TRP A 93 0.38 13.11 -14.75
N GLU A 94 -0.53 14.05 -15.01
CA GLU A 94 -1.53 14.47 -14.02
C GLU A 94 -2.41 13.29 -13.60
N VAL A 95 -2.88 12.50 -14.56
CA VAL A 95 -3.68 11.29 -14.28
C VAL A 95 -2.87 10.28 -13.46
N ILE A 96 -1.62 10.00 -13.83
CA ILE A 96 -0.78 9.03 -13.09
C ILE A 96 -0.49 9.54 -11.67
N ARG A 97 -0.29 10.85 -11.45
CA ARG A 97 -0.03 11.43 -10.13
C ARG A 97 -1.19 11.25 -9.15
N GLN A 98 -2.39 10.95 -9.61
CA GLN A 98 -3.55 10.69 -8.74
C GLN A 98 -3.53 9.30 -8.09
N HIS A 99 -2.70 8.36 -8.56
CA HIS A 99 -2.70 6.99 -8.06
C HIS A 99 -2.48 6.83 -6.53
N PRO A 100 -1.71 7.66 -5.80
CA PRO A 100 -1.60 7.52 -4.35
C PRO A 100 -2.92 7.87 -3.66
N THR A 101 -3.59 8.94 -4.10
CA THR A 101 -4.91 9.36 -3.60
C THR A 101 -5.97 8.31 -3.86
N ILE A 102 -5.97 7.75 -5.07
CA ILE A 102 -6.87 6.66 -5.47
C ILE A 102 -6.59 5.41 -4.62
N GLY A 103 -5.31 5.06 -4.43
CA GLY A 103 -4.90 3.91 -3.64
C GLY A 103 -5.37 4.03 -2.19
N ARG A 104 -5.21 5.21 -1.59
CA ARG A 104 -5.77 5.54 -0.28
C ARG A 104 -7.29 5.29 -0.24
N GLN A 105 -8.05 5.86 -1.18
CA GLN A 105 -9.50 5.69 -1.23
C GLN A 105 -9.92 4.22 -1.34
N ARG A 106 -9.21 3.42 -2.15
CA ARG A 106 -9.45 1.98 -2.27
C ARG A 106 -9.27 1.24 -0.96
N ILE A 107 -8.13 1.42 -0.29
CA ILE A 107 -7.83 0.72 0.96
C ILE A 107 -8.79 1.14 2.07
N THR A 108 -9.02 2.45 2.23
CA THR A 108 -10.01 2.96 3.20
C THR A 108 -11.41 2.41 2.91
N GLY A 109 -11.80 2.29 1.63
CA GLY A 109 -13.08 1.70 1.23
C GLY A 109 -13.21 0.22 1.60
N VAL A 110 -12.14 -0.58 1.40
CA VAL A 110 -12.11 -1.98 1.84
C VAL A 110 -12.26 -2.08 3.35
N LEU A 111 -11.49 -1.31 4.11
CA LEU A 111 -11.53 -1.33 5.57
C LEU A 111 -12.86 -0.84 6.13
N SER A 112 -13.47 0.19 5.53
CA SER A 112 -14.82 0.65 5.89
C SER A 112 -15.84 -0.47 5.75
N ARG A 113 -15.82 -1.22 4.64
CA ARG A 113 -16.73 -2.37 4.47
C ARG A 113 -16.48 -3.47 5.49
N MET A 114 -15.23 -3.67 5.91
CA MET A 114 -14.91 -4.64 6.97
C MET A 114 -15.45 -4.18 8.32
N VAL A 115 -15.38 -2.88 8.63
CA VAL A 115 -16.01 -2.28 9.82
C VAL A 115 -17.52 -2.44 9.77
N ASP A 116 -18.16 -2.07 8.66
CA ASP A 116 -19.62 -2.17 8.47
C ASP A 116 -20.12 -3.62 8.60
N ALA A 117 -19.31 -4.59 8.16
CA ALA A 117 -19.59 -6.01 8.28
C ALA A 117 -19.29 -6.60 9.67
N GLY A 118 -18.83 -5.79 10.64
CA GLY A 118 -18.44 -6.24 11.98
C GLY A 118 -17.21 -7.14 11.99
N ARG A 119 -16.34 -7.05 10.98
CA ARG A 119 -15.13 -7.87 10.80
C ARG A 119 -13.83 -7.16 11.17
N LEU A 120 -13.89 -5.85 11.40
CA LEU A 120 -12.77 -5.02 11.82
C LEU A 120 -13.24 -4.05 12.90
N ASP A 121 -12.40 -3.81 13.91
CA ASP A 121 -12.67 -2.79 14.92
C ASP A 121 -12.67 -1.40 14.26
N PRO A 122 -13.68 -0.54 14.50
CA PRO A 122 -13.71 0.82 13.98
C PRO A 122 -12.45 1.64 14.29
N HIS A 123 -11.79 1.38 15.42
CA HIS A 123 -10.54 2.03 15.82
C HIS A 123 -9.42 1.80 14.80
N CYS A 124 -9.37 0.65 14.13
CA CYS A 124 -8.37 0.37 13.10
C CYS A 124 -8.50 1.32 11.90
N LEU A 125 -9.75 1.61 11.48
CA LEU A 125 -10.02 2.55 10.40
C LEU A 125 -9.69 3.99 10.80
N GLU A 126 -10.00 4.36 12.04
CA GLU A 126 -9.70 5.68 12.57
C GLU A 126 -8.18 5.91 12.70
N SER A 127 -7.44 4.92 13.21
CA SER A 127 -5.97 4.99 13.28
C SER A 127 -5.34 5.19 11.90
N LEU A 128 -5.85 4.49 10.87
CA LEU A 128 -5.36 4.70 9.50
C LEU A 128 -5.65 6.13 9.01
N ARG A 129 -6.85 6.66 9.26
CA ARG A 129 -7.20 8.03 8.87
C ARG A 129 -6.30 9.05 9.54
N GLN A 130 -6.04 8.90 10.84
CA GLN A 130 -5.12 9.76 11.57
C GLN A 130 -3.70 9.71 10.98
N SER A 131 -3.17 8.51 10.70
CA SER A 131 -1.85 8.37 10.07
C SER A 131 -1.78 9.04 8.69
N VAL A 132 -2.88 9.01 7.93
CA VAL A 132 -2.98 9.71 6.65
C VAL A 132 -2.93 11.23 6.85
N ASP A 133 -3.70 11.76 7.80
CA ASP A 133 -3.74 13.20 8.07
C ASP A 133 -2.36 13.72 8.50
N GLU A 134 -1.65 12.97 9.36
CA GLU A 134 -0.28 13.26 9.77
C GLU A 134 0.70 13.30 8.58
N LEU A 135 0.53 12.39 7.61
CA LEU A 135 1.34 12.36 6.38
C LEU A 135 1.03 13.56 5.46
N ASP A 136 -0.25 13.91 5.30
CA ASP A 136 -0.68 15.07 4.50
C ASP A 136 -0.13 16.38 5.11
N GLU A 137 -0.13 16.49 6.44
CA GLU A 137 0.49 17.63 7.13
C GLU A 137 2.02 17.68 6.97
N LEU A 138 2.68 16.52 6.93
CA LEU A 138 4.12 16.43 6.73
C LEU A 138 4.50 16.82 5.29
N ALA A 139 3.73 16.37 4.31
CA ALA A 139 3.85 16.77 2.92
C ALA A 139 3.73 18.30 2.77
N ALA A 140 2.69 18.89 3.37
CA ALA A 140 2.48 20.35 3.40
C ALA A 140 3.66 21.12 4.02
N ARG A 141 4.29 20.58 5.06
CA ARG A 141 5.47 21.19 5.72
C ARG A 141 6.75 21.08 4.91
N THR A 142 6.90 20.04 4.09
CA THR A 142 8.14 19.74 3.35
C THR A 142 8.12 20.26 1.91
N GLY A 143 7.00 20.83 1.45
CA GLY A 143 6.83 21.34 0.09
C GLY A 143 6.88 20.25 -0.97
N ARG A 144 6.55 19.01 -0.58
CA ARG A 144 6.45 17.84 -1.45
C ARG A 144 5.02 17.34 -1.50
#